data_AF-A0AAV1M4N3-F1
#
_entry.id   AF-A0AAV1M4N3-F1
#
_cell.length_a   1.000
_cell.length_b   1.000
_cell.length_c   1.000
_cell.angle_alpha   90.00
_cell.angle_beta   90.00
_cell.angle_gamma   90.00
#
_symmetry.space_group_name_H-M   'P 1'
#
loop_
_entity.id
_entity.type
_entity.pdbx_description
1 polymer ?
#
loop_
_entity_poly.entity_id
_entity_poly.type
_entity_poly.pdbx_seq_one_letter_code
_entity_poly.pdbx_strand_id
1 'polypeptide(L)'
;MKTHTGEKPFSCNICDFRFSFKSSLKTHMKIHTGEKSFSCNICEYSCIRKSNLQTHMKTHTGEKPFTCNICEYKYITKSRLQTHMKIHTGERPFSCNICEYKCKYESTHR
;
A
#
# COMPACT_ATOMS: atom_id res chain seq x y z
N MET A 1 -0.09 -20.84 -18.61
CA MET A 1 0.34 -19.75 -19.51
C MET A 1 0.36 -18.45 -18.71
N LYS A 2 1.55 -17.96 -18.33
CA LYS A 2 1.72 -16.68 -17.63
C LYS A 2 2.13 -15.66 -18.70
N THR A 3 1.14 -14.94 -19.23
CA THR A 3 1.40 -13.87 -20.19
C THR A 3 1.66 -12.58 -19.42
N HIS A 4 2.89 -12.07 -19.54
CA HIS A 4 3.27 -10.72 -19.13
C HIS A 4 2.77 -9.68 -20.16
N THR A 5 1.61 -9.92 -20.80
CA THR A 5 1.06 -9.08 -21.88
C THR A 5 0.46 -7.77 -21.39
N GLY A 6 0.42 -7.54 -20.06
CA GLY A 6 -0.23 -6.37 -19.47
C GLY A 6 -1.75 -6.40 -19.55
N GLU A 7 -2.33 -7.42 -20.19
CA GLU A 7 -3.77 -7.59 -20.33
C GLU A 7 -4.42 -7.80 -18.95
N LYS A 8 -5.56 -7.13 -18.76
CA LYS A 8 -6.38 -7.23 -17.54
C LYS A 8 -7.80 -7.70 -17.91
N PRO A 9 -7.95 -8.98 -18.32
CA PRO A 9 -9.22 -9.48 -18.82
C PRO A 9 -10.29 -9.57 -17.73
N PHE A 10 -9.92 -9.64 -16.45
CA PHE A 10 -10.87 -9.81 -15.35
C PHE A 10 -11.28 -8.45 -14.76
N SER A 11 -12.52 -8.02 -14.99
CA SER A 11 -13.07 -6.77 -14.42
C SER A 11 -13.83 -7.02 -13.12
N CYS A 12 -13.78 -6.05 -12.21
CA CYS A 12 -14.74 -5.95 -11.12
C CYS A 12 -16.09 -5.50 -11.67
N ASN A 13 -17.19 -6.01 -11.11
CA ASN A 13 -18.55 -5.61 -11.46
C ASN A 13 -19.12 -4.50 -10.55
N ILE A 14 -18.37 -4.06 -9.54
CA ILE A 14 -18.78 -3.03 -8.57
C ILE A 14 -17.97 -1.73 -8.77
N CYS A 15 -16.76 -1.82 -9.34
CA CYS A 15 -15.92 -0.66 -9.65
C CYS A 15 -15.12 -0.88 -10.94
N ASP A 16 -14.43 0.15 -11.43
CA ASP A 16 -13.73 0.12 -12.71
C ASP A 16 -12.38 -0.63 -12.69
N PHE A 17 -12.05 -1.29 -11.58
CA PHE A 17 -10.77 -2.01 -11.46
C PHE A 17 -10.75 -3.30 -12.29
N ARG A 18 -9.63 -3.50 -12.97
CA ARG A 18 -9.35 -4.71 -13.77
C ARG A 18 -8.07 -5.40 -13.30
N PHE A 19 -8.04 -6.72 -13.46
CA PHE A 19 -7.00 -7.62 -12.97
C PHE A 19 -6.52 -8.56 -14.07
N SER A 20 -5.23 -8.89 -14.03
CA SER A 20 -4.63 -9.89 -14.93
C SER A 20 -4.91 -11.33 -14.50
N PHE A 21 -5.32 -11.54 -13.24
CA PHE A 21 -5.62 -12.87 -12.71
C PHE A 21 -6.97 -12.92 -12.01
N LYS A 22 -7.72 -14.00 -12.22
CA LYS A 22 -8.99 -14.28 -11.53
C LYS A 22 -8.82 -14.35 -10.01
N SER A 23 -7.68 -14.86 -9.52
CA SER A 23 -7.36 -14.89 -8.09
C SER A 23 -7.24 -13.49 -7.49
N SER A 24 -6.62 -12.55 -8.22
CA SER A 24 -6.52 -11.14 -7.80
C SER A 24 -7.89 -10.47 -7.75
N LEU A 25 -8.75 -10.70 -8.75
CA LEU A 25 -10.14 -10.22 -8.73
C LEU A 25 -10.89 -10.80 -7.51
N LYS A 26 -10.80 -12.12 -7.27
CA LYS A 26 -11.45 -12.76 -6.12
C LYS A 26 -11.02 -12.15 -4.78
N THR A 27 -9.72 -11.88 -4.59
CA THR A 27 -9.23 -11.21 -3.39
C THR A 27 -9.73 -9.75 -3.31
N HIS A 28 -9.80 -9.05 -4.44
CA HIS A 28 -10.32 -7.68 -4.48
C HIS A 28 -11.80 -7.60 -4.11
N MET A 29 -12.64 -8.56 -4.55
CA MET A 29 -14.07 -8.57 -4.21
C MET A 29 -14.34 -8.56 -2.71
N LYS A 30 -13.41 -9.08 -1.89
CA LYS A 30 -13.49 -9.02 -0.42
C LYS A 30 -13.52 -7.61 0.15
N ILE A 31 -13.03 -6.61 -0.60
CA ILE A 31 -13.13 -5.20 -0.22
C ILE A 31 -14.59 -4.74 -0.27
N HIS A 32 -15.35 -5.17 -1.28
CA HIS A 32 -16.76 -4.80 -1.42
C HIS A 32 -17.66 -5.53 -0.44
N THR A 33 -17.35 -6.79 -0.11
CA THR A 33 -18.14 -7.55 0.88
C THR A 33 -17.76 -7.22 2.33
N GLY A 34 -16.64 -6.52 2.55
CA GLY A 34 -16.09 -6.30 3.89
C GLY A 34 -15.52 -7.57 4.54
N GLU A 35 -15.40 -8.67 3.81
CA GLU A 35 -14.89 -9.94 4.34
C GLU A 35 -13.39 -9.82 4.68
N LYS A 36 -13.06 -9.83 5.97
CA LYS A 36 -11.67 -9.81 6.45
C LYS A 36 -11.30 -11.19 6.97
N SER A 37 -10.43 -11.88 6.22
CA SER A 37 -10.07 -13.28 6.52
C SER A 37 -8.99 -13.46 7.58
N PHE A 38 -8.29 -12.39 7.97
CA PHE A 38 -7.15 -12.46 8.89
C PHE A 38 -7.33 -11.44 10.01
N SER A 39 -7.45 -11.90 11.25
CA SER A 39 -7.56 -11.08 12.46
C SER A 39 -6.27 -11.07 13.26
N CYS A 40 -6.00 -9.94 13.90
CA CYS A 40 -5.00 -9.84 14.95
C CYS A 40 -5.54 -10.49 16.23
N ASN A 41 -4.66 -11.16 16.96
CA ASN A 41 -4.99 -11.77 18.25
C ASN A 41 -4.71 -10.84 19.44
N ILE A 42 -4.14 -9.66 19.20
CA ILE A 42 -3.77 -8.67 20.24
C ILE A 42 -4.74 -7.48 20.24
N CYS A 43 -5.35 -7.15 19.10
CA CYS A 43 -6.31 -6.06 18.97
C CYS A 43 -7.40 -6.39 17.94
N GLU A 44 -8.36 -5.49 17.76
CA GLU A 44 -9.50 -5.66 16.84
C GLU A 44 -9.13 -5.50 15.35
N TYR A 45 -7.85 -5.32 15.03
CA TYR A 45 -7.41 -5.17 13.65
C TYR A 45 -7.66 -6.44 12.83
N SER A 46 -8.21 -6.28 11.64
CA SER A 46 -8.49 -7.36 10.71
C SER A 46 -8.25 -6.91 9.26
N CYS A 47 -7.80 -7.82 8.40
CA CYS A 47 -7.44 -7.53 7.02
C CYS A 47 -7.71 -8.70 6.06
N ILE A 48 -7.67 -8.39 4.76
CA ILE A 48 -7.97 -9.34 3.68
C ILE A 48 -6.78 -10.26 3.36
N ARG A 49 -5.54 -9.79 3.56
CA ARG A 49 -4.31 -10.49 3.16
C ARG A 49 -3.43 -10.81 4.36
N LYS A 50 -2.93 -12.04 4.44
CA LYS A 50 -2.01 -12.49 5.49
C LYS A 50 -0.75 -11.62 5.62
N SER A 51 -0.18 -11.15 4.51
CA SER A 51 0.99 -10.26 4.50
C SER A 51 0.73 -8.94 5.24
N ASN A 52 -0.51 -8.44 5.19
CA ASN A 52 -0.89 -7.22 5.89
C ASN A 52 -0.97 -7.47 7.38
N LEU A 53 -1.53 -8.62 7.80
CA LEU A 53 -1.51 -9.03 9.21
C LEU A 53 -0.08 -9.19 9.72
N GLN A 54 0.80 -9.87 8.98
CA GLN A 54 2.22 -10.02 9.36
C GLN A 54 2.92 -8.67 9.54
N THR A 55 2.67 -7.72 8.62
CA THR A 55 3.20 -6.37 8.73
C THR A 55 2.61 -5.62 9.94
N HIS A 56 1.32 -5.78 10.18
CA HIS A 56 0.64 -5.21 11.33
C HIS A 56 1.18 -5.78 12.65
N MET A 57 1.49 -7.07 12.76
CA MET A 57 2.06 -7.64 13.99
C MET A 57 3.36 -6.95 14.44
N LYS A 58 4.12 -6.38 13.51
CA LYS A 58 5.32 -5.59 13.83
C LYS A 58 5.03 -4.31 14.61
N THR A 59 3.80 -3.79 14.56
CA THR A 59 3.40 -2.66 15.40
C THR A 59 3.27 -3.06 16.86
N HIS A 60 2.94 -4.32 17.14
CA HIS A 60 2.88 -4.84 18.51
C HIS A 60 4.26 -5.21 19.04
N THR A 61 5.13 -5.79 18.21
CA THR A 61 6.49 -6.15 18.63
C THR A 61 7.46 -4.96 18.64
N GLY A 62 7.12 -3.86 17.97
CA GLY A 62 8.02 -2.73 17.78
C GLY A 62 9.14 -2.98 16.77
N GLU A 63 9.11 -4.11 16.04
CA GLU A 63 10.11 -4.47 15.04
C GLU A 63 10.08 -3.47 13.87
N LYS A 64 11.20 -2.75 13.69
CA LYS A 64 11.37 -1.78 12.59
C LYS A 64 12.65 -2.12 11.81
N PRO A 65 12.58 -3.07 10.86
CA PRO A 65 13.77 -3.61 10.21
C PRO A 65 14.39 -2.68 9.17
N PHE A 66 13.72 -1.58 8.78
CA PHE A 66 14.19 -0.69 7.74
C PHE A 66 14.69 0.63 8.34
N THR A 67 15.99 0.86 8.31
CA THR A 67 16.62 2.07 8.88
C THR A 67 16.93 3.09 7.80
N CYS A 68 16.64 4.37 8.07
CA CYS A 68 17.13 5.48 7.27
C CYS A 68 18.63 5.67 7.51
N ASN A 69 19.42 5.69 6.44
CA ASN A 69 20.87 5.91 6.52
C ASN A 69 21.27 7.38 6.73
N ILE A 70 20.32 8.32 6.70
CA ILE A 70 20.59 9.76 6.85
C ILE A 70 20.24 10.24 8.27
N CYS A 71 19.11 9.81 8.84
CA CYS A 71 18.66 10.25 10.17
C CYS A 71 18.42 9.11 11.17
N GLU A 72 18.86 7.88 10.84
CA GLU A 72 18.74 6.67 11.67
C GLU A 72 17.31 6.24 12.06
N TYR A 73 16.30 6.98 11.59
CA TYR A 73 14.91 6.66 11.89
C TYR A 73 14.49 5.33 11.25
N LYS A 74 13.76 4.51 11.99
CA LYS A 74 13.40 3.14 11.60
C LYS A 74 11.93 3.02 11.19
N TYR A 75 11.67 2.16 10.21
CA TYR A 75 10.37 1.90 9.61
C TYR A 75 10.04 0.41 9.60
N ILE A 76 8.75 0.11 9.66
CA ILE A 76 8.20 -1.25 9.62
C ILE A 76 8.25 -1.84 8.20
N THR A 77 8.11 -1.00 7.17
CA THR A 77 8.11 -1.43 5.77
C THR A 77 9.09 -0.62 4.92
N LYS A 78 9.63 -1.27 3.88
CA LYS A 78 10.50 -0.63 2.88
C LYS A 78 9.80 0.53 2.17
N SER A 79 8.51 0.39 1.85
CA SER A 79 7.74 1.46 1.19
C SER A 79 7.65 2.73 2.04
N ARG A 80 7.50 2.60 3.36
CA ARG A 80 7.48 3.76 4.28
C ARG A 80 8.86 4.42 4.36
N LEU A 81 9.93 3.64 4.40
CA LEU A 81 11.30 4.17 4.30
C LEU A 81 11.50 4.91 2.97
N GLN A 82 11.13 4.33 1.83
CA GLN A 82 11.26 4.97 0.51
C GLN A 82 10.52 6.30 0.42
N THR A 83 9.28 6.36 0.93
CA THR A 83 8.51 7.60 1.00
C THR A 83 9.17 8.62 1.92
N HIS A 84 9.74 8.20 3.04
CA HIS A 84 10.51 9.07 3.93
C HIS A 84 11.78 9.63 3.26
N MET A 85 12.50 8.84 2.45
CA MET A 85 13.72 9.31 1.79
C MET A 85 13.49 10.54 0.90
N LYS A 86 12.27 10.73 0.38
CA LYS A 86 11.87 11.94 -0.37
C LYS A 86 12.00 13.23 0.44
N ILE A 87 11.96 13.13 1.77
CA ILE A 87 12.18 14.28 2.66
C ILE A 87 13.61 14.78 2.54
N HIS A 88 14.57 13.85 2.49
CA HIS A 88 16.01 14.14 2.43
C HIS A 88 16.47 14.56 1.03
N THR A 89 15.92 13.95 -0.02
CA THR A 89 16.26 14.35 -1.41
C THR A 89 15.60 15.67 -1.81
N GLY A 90 14.57 16.10 -1.07
CA GLY A 90 13.79 17.29 -1.43
C GLY A 90 12.87 17.07 -2.64
N GLU A 91 12.80 15.85 -3.18
CA GLU A 91 11.96 15.51 -4.32
C GLU A 91 10.49 15.78 -4.03
N ARG A 92 9.85 16.52 -4.95
CA ARG A 92 8.41 16.82 -4.93
C ARG A 92 7.78 16.28 -6.22
N PRO A 93 7.59 14.96 -6.32
CA PRO A 93 7.14 14.31 -7.56
C PRO A 93 5.66 14.56 -7.85
N PHE A 94 4.90 15.04 -6.87
CA PHE A 94 3.47 15.33 -7.03
C PHE A 94 3.29 16.81 -7.29
N SER A 95 2.80 17.14 -8.48
CA SER A 95 2.40 18.49 -8.88
C SER A 95 0.89 18.61 -8.89
N CYS A 96 0.38 19.75 -8.43
CA CYS A 96 -1.00 20.13 -8.66
C CYS A 96 -1.20 20.43 -10.15
N ASN A 97 -2.31 19.99 -10.74
CA ASN A 97 -2.64 20.27 -12.14
C ASN A 97 -3.36 21.63 -12.31
N ILE A 98 -3.68 22.31 -11.21
CA ILE A 98 -4.42 23.58 -11.20
C ILE A 98 -3.50 24.75 -10.79
N CYS A 99 -2.43 24.47 -10.04
CA CYS A 99 -1.45 25.47 -9.63
C CYS A 99 -0.03 24.89 -9.64
N GLU A 100 0.99 25.74 -9.52
CA GLU A 100 2.40 25.32 -9.53
C GLU A 100 2.85 24.60 -8.23
N TYR A 101 1.92 24.30 -7.32
CA TYR A 101 2.24 23.65 -6.06
C TYR A 101 2.79 22.23 -6.27
N LYS A 102 3.95 21.95 -5.69
CA LYS A 102 4.57 20.62 -5.65
C LYS A 102 4.72 20.14 -4.22
N CYS A 103 4.38 18.88 -3.95
CA CYS A 103 4.49 18.25 -2.63
C CYS A 103 5.25 16.91 -2.66
N LYS A 104 5.72 16.51 -1.47
CA LYS A 104 6.50 15.27 -1.26
C LYS A 104 5.63 14.02 -1.21
N TYR A 105 4.35 14.18 -0.89
CA TYR A 105 3.36 13.11 -0.73
C TYR A 105 2.17 13.33 -1.65
N GLU A 106 1.53 12.25 -2.10
CA GLU A 106 0.29 12.34 -2.85
C GLU A 106 -0.81 12.85 -1.91
N SER A 107 -1.22 14.10 -2.11
CA SER A 107 -2.23 14.77 -1.30
C SER A 107 -3.10 15.64 -2.20
N THR A 108 -4.42 15.57 -2.02
CA THR A 108 -5.33 16.53 -2.65
C THR A 108 -5.04 17.91 -2.06
N HIS A 109 -4.50 18.80 -2.88
CA HIS A 109 -4.39 20.22 -2.53
C HIS A 109 -5.82 20.77 -2.52
N ARG A 110 -6.40 20.96 -1.34
CA ARG A 110 -7.73 21.57 -1.16
C ARG A 110 -7.59 23.08 -1.02
#